data_AF-C7M822-F1
#
_entry.id   AF-C7M822-F1
#
_cell.length_a   1.000
_cell.length_b   1.000
_cell.length_c   1.000
_cell.angle_alpha   90.00
_cell.angle_beta   90.00
_cell.angle_gamma   90.00
#
_symmetry.space_group_name_H-M   'P 1'
#
loop_
_entity.id
_entity.type
_entity.pdbx_description
1 polymer ?
#
loop_
_entity_poly.entity_id
_entity_poly.type
_entity_poly.pdbx_seq_one_letter_code
_entity_poly.pdbx_strand_id
1 'polypeptide(L)'
;MKKYFFIALLCWGGTALWSQNSEEISKERAGYEQPYHPEEDGDARITQLLKQAKKEHKKVLVQIGGNWCVWCLRFNHLVTTTPELKSILDKKYIFYHLNFSPENKNEKAFKKYGNPGAQYGYPSFLILNEKGDVLFTQKSEDLESGKGYDVKKVKKFLQGRL
;
A
#
# COMPACT_ATOMS: atom_id res chain seq x y z
N MET A 1 -46.72 25.15 -38.67
CA MET A 1 -47.11 24.92 -37.27
C MET A 1 -46.20 23.86 -36.68
N LYS A 2 -45.44 24.25 -35.64
CA LYS A 2 -44.40 23.44 -34.98
C LYS A 2 -45.01 22.25 -34.25
N LYS A 3 -44.48 21.04 -34.46
CA LYS A 3 -44.49 19.97 -33.46
C LYS A 3 -43.13 19.29 -33.45
N TYR A 4 -42.25 19.80 -32.59
CA TYR A 4 -41.04 19.13 -32.16
C TYR A 4 -41.46 18.00 -31.23
N PHE A 5 -41.19 16.75 -31.60
CA PHE A 5 -41.18 15.64 -30.65
C PHE A 5 -39.80 15.60 -29.99
N PHE A 6 -39.71 16.14 -28.78
CA PHE A 6 -38.59 15.89 -27.87
C PHE A 6 -38.71 14.46 -27.35
N ILE A 7 -37.90 13.54 -27.87
CA ILE A 7 -37.63 12.26 -27.20
C ILE A 7 -36.44 12.51 -26.27
N ALA A 8 -36.75 12.85 -25.02
CA ALA A 8 -35.79 12.81 -23.93
C ALA A 8 -35.66 11.34 -23.48
N LEU A 9 -34.69 10.62 -24.02
CA LEU A 9 -34.29 9.32 -23.47
C LEU A 9 -33.44 9.59 -22.23
N LEU A 10 -34.09 9.53 -21.07
CA LEU A 10 -33.46 9.55 -19.75
C LEU A 10 -32.53 8.34 -19.61
N CYS A 11 -31.23 8.56 -19.81
CA CYS A 11 -30.18 7.66 -19.31
C CYS A 11 -30.09 7.76 -17.77
N TRP A 12 -31.07 7.23 -17.06
CA TRP A 12 -31.01 7.02 -15.61
C TRP A 12 -30.72 5.54 -15.32
N GLY A 13 -29.44 5.17 -15.36
CA GLY A 13 -29.02 3.79 -15.06
C GLY A 13 -27.59 3.67 -14.53
N GLY A 14 -26.95 4.76 -14.09
CA GLY A 14 -25.52 4.78 -13.77
C GLY A 14 -25.15 4.74 -12.28
N THR A 15 -26.06 4.99 -11.34
CA THR A 15 -25.67 5.33 -9.95
C THR A 15 -25.72 4.17 -8.96
N ALA A 16 -26.56 3.15 -9.17
CA ALA A 16 -26.78 2.10 -8.17
C ALA A 16 -25.58 1.15 -7.98
N LEU A 17 -24.84 0.84 -9.04
CA LEU A 17 -23.70 -0.09 -9.01
C LEU A 17 -22.45 0.50 -8.34
N TRP A 18 -22.23 1.82 -8.42
CA TRP A 18 -21.05 2.47 -7.85
C TRP A 18 -21.14 2.64 -6.32
N SER A 19 -22.34 2.90 -5.79
CA SER A 19 -22.56 3.09 -4.36
C SER A 19 -22.26 1.82 -3.56
N GLN A 20 -22.77 0.67 -4.01
CA GLN A 20 -22.64 -0.61 -3.31
C GLN A 20 -21.18 -1.05 -3.17
N ASN A 21 -20.37 -0.87 -4.22
CA ASN A 21 -18.94 -1.24 -4.19
C ASN A 21 -18.13 -0.36 -3.23
N SER A 22 -18.46 0.93 -3.10
CA SER A 22 -17.76 1.83 -2.17
C SER A 22 -18.03 1.52 -0.69
N GLU A 23 -19.27 1.13 -0.36
CA GLU A 23 -19.66 0.72 1.00
C GLU A 23 -19.01 -0.61 1.39
N GLU A 24 -18.98 -1.59 0.48
CA GLU A 24 -18.30 -2.87 0.68
C GLU A 24 -16.81 -2.67 0.98
N ILE A 25 -16.11 -1.88 0.16
CA ILE A 25 -14.68 -1.57 0.36
C ILE A 25 -14.46 -0.82 1.68
N SER A 26 -15.35 0.11 2.04
CA SER A 26 -15.28 0.82 3.31
C SER A 26 -15.37 -0.14 4.50
N LYS A 27 -16.36 -1.04 4.46
CA LYS A 27 -16.59 -2.05 5.50
C LYS A 27 -15.44 -3.06 5.57
N GLU A 28 -14.91 -3.48 4.43
CA GLU A 28 -13.74 -4.36 4.36
C GLU A 28 -12.52 -3.71 5.02
N ARG A 29 -12.20 -2.45 4.65
CA ARG A 29 -11.09 -1.71 5.28
C ARG A 29 -11.25 -1.64 6.79
N ALA A 30 -12.45 -1.36 7.29
CA ALA A 30 -12.72 -1.30 8.73
C ALA A 30 -12.50 -2.63 9.46
N GLY A 31 -12.50 -3.76 8.74
CA GLY A 31 -12.21 -5.09 9.28
C GLY A 31 -10.71 -5.42 9.36
N TYR A 32 -9.83 -4.60 8.79
CA TYR A 32 -8.39 -4.79 8.85
C TYR A 32 -7.74 -3.96 9.96
N GLU A 33 -6.54 -4.37 10.36
CA GLU A 33 -5.63 -3.49 11.10
C GLU A 33 -5.35 -2.21 10.30
N GLN A 34 -5.18 -1.09 10.99
CA GLN A 34 -4.93 0.24 10.42
C GLN A 34 -3.50 0.69 10.74
N PRO A 35 -2.46 0.15 10.05
CA PRO A 35 -1.08 0.29 10.48
C PRO A 35 -0.42 1.63 10.08
N TYR A 36 -1.13 2.50 9.36
CA TYR A 36 -0.61 3.80 8.94
C TYR A 36 -0.93 4.89 9.95
N HIS A 37 0.06 5.72 10.26
CA HIS A 37 -0.02 6.78 11.26
C HIS A 37 0.28 8.14 10.61
N PRO A 38 -0.74 8.91 10.16
CA PRO A 38 -0.54 10.23 9.56
C PRO A 38 0.15 11.24 10.48
N GLU A 39 0.07 11.05 11.80
CA GLU A 39 0.72 11.88 12.81
C GLU A 39 2.25 11.69 12.92
N GLU A 40 2.81 10.61 12.36
CA GLU A 40 4.25 10.35 12.42
C GLU A 40 5.06 11.21 11.42
N ASP A 41 6.24 11.68 11.83
CA ASP A 41 7.28 12.12 10.89
C ASP A 41 7.95 10.89 10.28
N GLY A 42 7.63 10.57 9.03
CA GLY A 42 8.12 9.39 8.34
C GLY A 42 9.63 9.37 8.12
N ASP A 43 10.30 10.52 7.93
CA ASP A 43 11.76 10.54 7.73
C ASP A 43 12.48 10.28 9.06
N ALA A 44 12.00 10.90 10.14
CA ALA A 44 12.49 10.64 11.48
C ALA A 44 12.25 9.17 11.87
N ARG A 45 11.07 8.62 11.56
CA ARG A 45 10.73 7.23 11.85
C ARG A 45 11.61 6.24 11.09
N ILE A 46 11.79 6.41 9.77
CA ILE A 46 12.70 5.57 8.99
C ILE A 46 14.13 5.66 9.55
N THR A 47 14.59 6.85 9.93
CA THR A 47 15.92 7.02 10.55
C THR A 47 16.08 6.23 11.85
N GLN A 48 15.03 6.15 12.67
CA GLN A 48 15.03 5.29 13.87
C GLN A 48 15.05 3.80 13.50
N LEU A 49 14.23 3.39 12.55
CA LEU A 49 14.13 2.00 12.11
C LEU A 49 15.43 1.50 11.46
N LEU A 50 16.18 2.36 10.77
CA LEU A 50 17.51 2.02 10.24
C LEU A 50 18.51 1.67 11.35
N LYS A 51 18.44 2.36 12.51
CA LYS A 51 19.26 2.01 13.68
C LYS A 51 18.90 0.62 14.23
N GLN A 52 17.62 0.27 14.24
CA GLN A 52 17.16 -1.06 14.64
C GLN A 52 17.58 -2.12 13.62
N ALA A 53 17.36 -1.85 12.33
CA ALA A 53 17.72 -2.73 11.22
C ALA A 53 19.21 -3.10 11.25
N LYS A 54 20.09 -2.13 11.54
CA LYS A 54 21.53 -2.37 11.71
C LYS A 54 21.86 -3.29 12.89
N LYS A 55 21.16 -3.15 14.02
CA LYS A 55 21.36 -4.02 15.21
C LYS A 55 20.85 -5.44 14.98
N GLU A 56 19.75 -5.57 14.25
CA GLU A 56 19.12 -6.86 13.96
C GLU A 56 19.64 -7.53 12.67
N HIS A 57 20.55 -6.86 11.94
CA HIS A 57 21.03 -7.28 10.62
C HIS A 57 19.90 -7.55 9.61
N LYS A 58 18.87 -6.69 9.64
CA LYS A 58 17.70 -6.75 8.76
C LYS A 58 17.69 -5.61 7.76
N LYS A 59 16.90 -5.76 6.71
CA LYS A 59 16.54 -4.66 5.78
C LYS A 59 15.31 -3.93 6.32
N VAL A 60 15.00 -2.75 5.79
CA VAL A 60 13.71 -2.10 6.06
C VAL A 60 12.82 -2.29 4.84
N LEU A 61 11.67 -2.94 5.01
CA LEU A 61 10.61 -2.97 3.99
C LEU A 61 9.64 -1.84 4.30
N VAL A 62 9.61 -0.83 3.44
CA VAL A 62 8.69 0.30 3.55
C VAL A 62 7.53 0.08 2.59
N GLN A 63 6.33 -0.10 3.13
CA GLN A 63 5.08 -0.08 2.38
C GLN A 63 4.50 1.34 2.40
N ILE A 64 4.49 1.99 1.25
CA ILE A 64 3.97 3.33 1.08
C ILE A 64 2.48 3.25 0.75
N GLY A 65 1.64 4.00 1.46
CA GLY A 65 0.20 3.98 1.27
C GLY A 65 -0.53 4.70 2.40
N GLY A 66 -1.72 4.24 2.76
CA GLY A 66 -2.48 4.78 3.88
C GLY A 66 -3.65 3.88 4.27
N ASN A 67 -4.26 4.14 5.42
CA ASN A 67 -5.44 3.40 5.91
C ASN A 67 -6.66 3.52 4.97
N TRP A 68 -6.69 4.55 4.12
CA TRP A 68 -7.69 4.74 3.08
C TRP A 68 -7.54 3.75 1.89
N CYS A 69 -6.42 3.02 1.79
CA CYS A 69 -6.09 2.16 0.65
C CYS A 69 -6.37 0.68 0.97
N VAL A 70 -7.44 0.11 0.41
CA VAL A 70 -7.81 -1.30 0.67
C VAL A 70 -6.73 -2.29 0.22
N TRP A 71 -6.06 -2.03 -0.90
CA TRP A 71 -4.96 -2.86 -1.39
C TRP A 71 -3.74 -2.85 -0.45
N CYS A 72 -3.52 -1.74 0.25
CA CYS A 72 -2.47 -1.62 1.26
C CYS A 72 -2.80 -2.50 2.48
N LEU A 73 -4.05 -2.45 2.93
CA LEU A 73 -4.51 -3.26 4.06
C LEU A 73 -4.57 -4.76 3.73
N ARG A 74 -4.97 -5.12 2.50
CA ARG A 74 -4.93 -6.50 2.00
C ARG A 74 -3.50 -7.06 1.98
N PHE A 75 -2.52 -6.28 1.53
CA PHE A 75 -1.12 -6.72 1.56
C PHE A 75 -0.65 -6.94 2.99
N ASN A 76 -0.84 -5.93 3.87
CA ASN A 76 -0.46 -6.03 5.28
C ASN A 76 -1.08 -7.28 5.90
N HIS A 77 -2.40 -7.44 5.80
CA HIS A 77 -3.11 -8.59 6.33
C HIS A 77 -2.54 -9.91 5.81
N LEU A 78 -2.30 -10.04 4.50
CA LEU A 78 -1.76 -11.26 3.93
C LEU A 78 -0.40 -11.62 4.54
N VAL A 79 0.54 -10.66 4.60
CA VAL A 79 1.91 -10.94 5.04
C VAL A 79 2.03 -11.11 6.55
N THR A 80 1.12 -10.52 7.35
CA THR A 80 1.14 -10.63 8.81
C THR A 80 0.35 -11.83 9.33
N THR A 81 -0.63 -12.34 8.58
CA THR A 81 -1.48 -13.45 9.03
C THR A 81 -1.18 -14.78 8.37
N THR A 82 -0.47 -14.81 7.24
CA THR A 82 -0.02 -16.06 6.61
C THR A 82 1.29 -16.52 7.25
N PRO A 83 1.33 -17.65 7.99
CA PRO A 83 2.50 -18.01 8.81
C PRO A 83 3.81 -18.10 8.02
N GLU A 84 3.77 -18.63 6.79
CA GLU A 84 4.95 -18.73 5.94
C GLU A 84 5.49 -17.35 5.52
N LEU A 85 4.62 -16.43 5.11
CA LEU A 85 5.02 -15.08 4.71
C LEU A 85 5.51 -14.28 5.92
N LYS A 86 4.80 -14.39 7.05
CA LYS A 86 5.17 -13.73 8.30
C LYS A 86 6.55 -14.16 8.79
N SER A 87 6.85 -15.45 8.72
CA SER A 87 8.18 -15.97 9.08
C SER A 87 9.30 -15.38 8.21
N ILE A 88 9.07 -15.25 6.90
CA ILE A 88 10.04 -14.61 5.99
C ILE A 88 10.17 -13.12 6.32
N LEU A 89 9.04 -12.44 6.54
CA LEU A 89 8.97 -11.02 6.86
C LEU A 89 9.76 -10.71 8.13
N ASP A 90 9.41 -11.36 9.25
CA ASP A 90 10.02 -11.15 10.57
C ASP A 90 11.52 -11.48 10.57
N LYS A 91 11.94 -12.47 9.78
CA LYS A 91 13.35 -12.88 9.68
C LYS A 91 14.20 -11.86 8.92
N LYS A 92 13.66 -11.24 7.88
CA LYS A 92 14.46 -10.46 6.90
C LYS A 92 14.28 -8.95 7.01
N TYR A 93 13.17 -8.50 7.57
CA TYR A 93 12.76 -7.10 7.48
C TYR A 93 12.33 -6.52 8.82
N ILE A 94 12.65 -5.24 9.00
CA ILE A 94 11.85 -4.32 9.78
C ILE A 94 10.75 -3.80 8.84
N PHE A 95 9.49 -4.14 9.12
CA PHE A 95 8.37 -3.77 8.26
C PHE A 95 7.73 -2.46 8.71
N TYR A 96 7.59 -1.49 7.80
CA TYR A 96 7.12 -0.15 8.12
C TYR A 96 6.10 0.36 7.11
N HIS A 97 5.11 1.09 7.60
CA HIS A 97 4.00 1.66 6.83
C HIS A 97 4.18 3.17 6.74
N LEU A 98 4.71 3.67 5.62
CA LEU A 98 4.90 5.11 5.42
C LEU A 98 3.59 5.72 4.88
N ASN A 99 2.95 6.57 5.69
CA ASN A 99 1.69 7.21 5.32
C ASN A 99 1.88 8.23 4.18
N PHE A 100 0.95 8.23 3.23
CA PHE A 100 0.68 9.32 2.32
C PHE A 100 -0.81 9.63 2.37
N SER A 101 -1.15 10.84 2.81
CA SER A 101 -2.54 11.29 2.89
C SER A 101 -2.61 12.83 2.79
N PRO A 102 -3.82 13.41 2.66
CA PRO A 102 -3.98 14.87 2.70
C PRO A 102 -3.46 15.50 4.00
N GLU A 103 -3.60 14.81 5.13
CA GLU A 103 -3.18 15.27 6.46
C GLU A 103 -1.66 15.28 6.61
N ASN A 104 -0.98 14.29 6.03
CA ASN A 104 0.47 14.21 6.02
C ASN A 104 0.97 13.56 4.74
N LYS A 105 1.60 14.39 3.91
CA LYS A 105 2.20 13.97 2.65
C LYS A 105 3.62 13.44 2.80
N ASN A 106 4.23 13.44 3.99
CA ASN A 106 5.58 12.95 4.26
C ASN A 106 6.64 13.45 3.25
N GLU A 107 6.57 14.73 2.86
CA GLU A 107 7.36 15.29 1.75
C GLU A 107 8.87 15.12 1.92
N LYS A 108 9.38 15.24 3.15
CA LYS A 108 10.80 15.03 3.46
C LYS A 108 11.24 13.59 3.17
N ALA A 109 10.47 12.61 3.63
CA ALA A 109 10.76 11.20 3.38
C ALA A 109 10.71 10.90 1.88
N PHE A 110 9.69 11.39 1.17
CA PHE A 110 9.56 11.15 -0.27
C PHE A 110 10.58 11.88 -1.12
N LYS A 111 11.07 13.05 -0.70
CA LYS A 111 12.22 13.70 -1.35
C LYS A 111 13.49 12.87 -1.24
N LYS A 112 13.65 12.12 -0.14
CA LYS A 112 14.85 11.34 0.16
C LYS A 112 14.82 9.94 -0.47
N TYR A 113 13.72 9.22 -0.32
CA TYR A 113 13.61 7.81 -0.73
C TYR A 113 12.79 7.60 -2.00
N GLY A 114 12.07 8.62 -2.47
CA GLY A 114 11.14 8.55 -3.60
C GLY A 114 9.72 8.13 -3.18
N ASN A 115 8.73 8.50 -4.00
CA ASN A 115 7.32 8.11 -3.86
C ASN A 115 6.85 7.36 -5.11
N PRO A 116 7.21 6.08 -5.27
CA PRO A 116 6.78 5.29 -6.44
C PRO A 116 5.26 5.21 -6.58
N GLY A 117 4.51 5.36 -5.47
CA GLY A 117 3.06 5.30 -5.53
C GLY A 117 2.40 6.48 -6.24
N ALA A 118 3.09 7.62 -6.37
CA ALA A 118 2.62 8.72 -7.21
C ALA A 118 2.64 8.36 -8.72
N GLN A 119 3.46 7.39 -9.12
CA GLN A 119 3.57 6.93 -10.51
C GLN A 119 2.80 5.62 -10.75
N TYR A 120 2.86 4.68 -9.80
CA TYR A 120 2.37 3.30 -9.99
C TYR A 120 1.15 2.95 -9.12
N GLY A 121 0.64 3.90 -8.33
CA GLY A 121 -0.44 3.65 -7.38
C GLY A 121 0.02 3.06 -6.05
N TYR A 122 -0.94 2.93 -5.12
CA TYR A 122 -0.69 2.47 -3.76
C TYR A 122 -1.33 1.08 -3.51
N PRO A 123 -0.64 0.18 -2.79
CA PRO A 123 0.66 0.39 -2.18
C PRO A 123 1.80 0.39 -3.19
N SER A 124 2.96 0.91 -2.77
CA SER A 124 4.23 0.69 -3.45
C SER A 124 5.28 0.42 -2.39
N PHE A 125 6.32 -0.33 -2.74
CA PHE A 125 7.27 -0.82 -1.73
C PHE A 125 8.69 -0.39 -2.03
N LEU A 126 9.42 -0.05 -0.98
CA LEU A 126 10.86 0.16 -1.01
C LEU A 126 11.53 -0.86 -0.09
N ILE A 127 12.65 -1.43 -0.53
CA ILE A 127 13.56 -2.18 0.34
C ILE A 127 14.79 -1.32 0.56
N LEU A 128 15.02 -0.92 1.80
CA LEU A 128 16.22 -0.18 2.19
C LEU A 128 17.25 -1.12 2.83
N ASN A 129 18.54 -0.87 2.58
CA ASN A 129 19.60 -1.48 3.38
C ASN A 129 19.70 -0.79 4.77
N GLU A 130 20.55 -1.31 5.66
CA GLU A 130 20.77 -0.75 6.99
C GLU A 130 21.39 0.66 7.03
N LYS A 131 21.89 1.17 5.89
CA LYS A 131 22.43 2.53 5.73
C LYS A 131 21.36 3.52 5.23
N GLY A 132 20.22 3.02 4.76
CA GLY A 132 19.14 3.82 4.19
C GLY A 132 19.16 3.91 2.66
N ASP A 133 20.04 3.19 1.97
CA ASP A 133 20.05 3.16 0.51
C ASP A 133 18.88 2.31 -0.01
N VAL A 134 18.16 2.83 -1.00
CA VAL A 134 17.09 2.09 -1.69
C VAL A 134 17.72 0.99 -2.54
N LEU A 135 17.53 -0.26 -2.15
CA LEU A 135 18.00 -1.43 -2.90
C LEU A 135 17.03 -1.85 -4.00
N PHE A 136 15.73 -1.68 -3.76
CA PHE A 136 14.71 -2.16 -4.66
C PHE A 136 13.40 -1.38 -4.50
N THR A 137 12.70 -1.19 -5.61
CA THR A 137 11.35 -0.62 -5.66
C THR A 137 10.42 -1.65 -6.29
N GLN A 138 9.31 -1.96 -5.62
CA GLN A 138 8.32 -2.92 -6.09
C GLN A 138 6.98 -2.23 -6.31
N LYS A 139 6.37 -2.46 -7.47
CA LYS A 139 4.99 -2.04 -7.78
C LYS A 139 4.02 -3.06 -7.18
N SER A 140 2.87 -2.60 -6.70
CA SER A 140 1.83 -3.50 -6.19
C SER A 140 1.29 -4.43 -7.28
N GLU A 141 1.02 -3.89 -8.47
CA GLU A 141 0.43 -4.62 -9.60
C GLU A 141 1.15 -5.92 -9.94
N ASP A 142 2.49 -5.94 -9.88
CA ASP A 142 3.28 -7.14 -10.17
C ASP A 142 2.97 -8.30 -9.21
N LEU A 143 2.52 -7.99 -7.98
CA LEU A 143 2.23 -8.94 -6.91
C LEU A 143 0.76 -9.37 -6.86
N GLU A 144 -0.12 -8.66 -7.57
CA GLU A 144 -1.57 -8.82 -7.49
C GLU A 144 -2.08 -10.07 -8.24
N SER A 145 -3.26 -10.53 -7.81
CA SER A 145 -4.08 -11.56 -8.45
C SER A 145 -5.54 -11.44 -7.99
N GLY A 146 -6.46 -11.30 -8.94
CA GLY A 146 -7.90 -11.16 -8.65
C GLY A 146 -8.21 -9.94 -7.79
N LYS A 147 -8.81 -10.15 -6.61
CA LYS A 147 -9.14 -9.09 -5.64
C LYS A 147 -8.09 -8.96 -4.53
N GLY A 148 -6.90 -9.55 -4.68
CA GLY A 148 -5.86 -9.53 -3.66
C GLY A 148 -4.47 -9.80 -4.24
N TYR A 149 -3.59 -10.42 -3.45
CA TYR A 149 -2.22 -10.71 -3.86
C TYR A 149 -1.99 -12.19 -4.08
N ASP A 150 -1.13 -12.50 -5.05
CA ASP A 150 -0.65 -13.86 -5.25
C ASP A 150 0.41 -14.22 -4.20
N VAL A 151 0.11 -15.21 -3.36
CA VAL A 151 0.98 -15.66 -2.28
C VAL A 151 2.37 -16.07 -2.79
N LYS A 152 2.47 -16.71 -3.95
CA LYS A 152 3.77 -17.15 -4.50
C LYS A 152 4.59 -15.96 -4.98
N LYS A 153 3.97 -14.97 -5.62
CA LYS A 153 4.65 -13.73 -6.03
C LYS A 153 5.12 -12.93 -4.83
N VAL A 154 4.26 -12.73 -3.82
CA VAL A 154 4.62 -12.04 -2.57
C VAL A 154 5.74 -12.78 -1.83
N LYS A 155 5.70 -14.11 -1.78
CA LYS A 155 6.79 -14.92 -1.21
C LYS A 155 8.11 -14.69 -1.94
N LYS A 156 8.11 -14.70 -3.28
CA LYS A 156 9.32 -14.41 -4.08
C LYS A 156 9.85 -13.01 -3.82
N PHE A 157 8.97 -12.01 -3.74
CA PHE A 157 9.30 -10.64 -3.37
C PHE A 157 10.03 -10.58 -2.03
N LEU A 158 9.40 -11.12 -0.97
CA LEU A 158 9.99 -11.13 0.38
C LEU A 158 11.27 -11.97 0.48
N GLN A 159 11.47 -12.93 -0.44
CA GLN A 159 12.73 -13.67 -0.51
C GLN A 159 13.84 -12.90 -1.24
N GLY A 160 13.51 -11.87 -2.00
CA GLY A 160 14.42 -11.16 -2.90
C GLY A 160 14.74 -11.97 -4.16
N ARG A 161 13.73 -12.62 -4.75
CA ARG A 161 13.82 -13.54 -5.90
C ARG A 161 12.90 -13.14 -7.06
N LEU A 162 12.54 -11.85 -7.15
CA LEU A 162 11.85 -11.28 -8.30
C LEU A 162 12.85 -10.63 -9.25
#